data_AF-A0A6B3CBZ7-F1
#
_entry.id   AF-A0A6B3CBZ7-F1
#
_cell.length_a   1.000
_cell.length_b   1.000
_cell.length_c   1.000
_cell.angle_alpha   90.00
_cell.angle_beta   90.00
_cell.angle_gamma   90.00
#
_symmetry.space_group_name_H-M   'P 1'
#
loop_
_entity.id
_entity.type
_entity.pdbx_description
1 polymer ?
#
loop_
_entity_poly.entity_id
_entity_poly.type
_entity_poly.pdbx_seq_one_letter_code
_entity_poly.pdbx_strand_id
1 'polypeptide(L)'
;MSNLTLAARNSSTMLRRNLLHARRYPSLTLNLLLTPVMLLLLFVYVFGDTISAGIGGAPDRSAYIAYLVPGLLLMTIGSTTIGTAVSVSNDMSEGIIARFRT
;
A
#
# COMPACT_ATOMS: atom_id res chain seq x y z
N MET A 1 -11.51 10.44 -33.06
CA MET A 1 -10.98 9.65 -31.93
C MET A 1 -11.82 9.98 -30.71
N SER A 2 -12.27 9.01 -29.91
CA SER A 2 -13.18 9.32 -28.78
C SER A 2 -12.42 9.89 -27.59
N ASN A 3 -13.05 10.76 -26.81
CA ASN A 3 -12.44 11.35 -25.61
C ASN A 3 -11.97 10.29 -24.59
N LEU A 4 -12.64 9.13 -24.56
CA LEU A 4 -12.25 7.96 -23.76
C LEU A 4 -10.90 7.36 -24.19
N THR A 5 -10.62 7.33 -25.49
CA THR A 5 -9.34 6.78 -25.99
C THR A 5 -8.17 7.67 -25.62
N LEU A 6 -8.36 9.00 -25.62
CA LEU A 6 -7.36 9.97 -25.16
C LEU A 6 -7.14 9.88 -23.65
N ALA A 7 -8.21 9.82 -22.86
CA ALA A 7 -8.14 9.67 -21.41
C ALA A 7 -7.40 8.38 -21.00
N ALA A 8 -7.74 7.25 -21.61
CA ALA A 8 -7.06 5.98 -21.34
C ALA A 8 -5.56 6.01 -21.68
N ARG A 9 -5.19 6.68 -22.78
CA ARG A 9 -3.79 6.79 -23.23
C ARG A 9 -2.96 7.72 -22.34
N ASN A 10 -3.58 8.79 -21.84
CA ASN A 10 -2.94 9.71 -20.89
C ASN A 10 -2.76 9.03 -19.52
N SER A 11 -3.79 8.34 -19.03
CA SER A 11 -3.73 7.58 -17.77
C SER A 11 -2.69 6.47 -17.82
N SER A 12 -2.56 5.74 -18.93
CA SER A 12 -1.54 4.69 -19.07
C SER A 12 -0.12 5.26 -19.10
N THR A 13 0.07 6.44 -19.69
CA THR A 13 1.37 7.14 -19.69
C THR A 13 1.75 7.59 -18.28
N MET A 14 0.81 8.17 -17.54
CA MET A 14 1.00 8.56 -16.13
C MET A 14 1.29 7.36 -15.23
N LEU A 15 0.53 6.27 -15.38
CA LEU A 15 0.76 5.00 -14.67
C LEU A 15 2.16 4.47 -14.94
N ARG A 16 2.58 4.42 -16.21
CA ARG A 16 3.92 3.96 -16.59
C ARG A 16 5.02 4.82 -15.94
N ARG A 17 4.84 6.14 -15.88
CA ARG A 17 5.77 7.06 -15.21
C ARG A 17 5.86 6.73 -13.72
N ASN A 18 4.72 6.58 -13.05
CA ASN A 18 4.64 6.29 -11.63
C ASN A 18 5.29 4.95 -11.28
N LEU A 19 5.00 3.89 -12.04
CA LEU A 19 5.63 2.57 -11.88
C LEU A 19 7.15 2.62 -12.12
N LEU A 20 7.63 3.43 -13.07
CA LEU A 20 9.06 3.61 -13.30
C LEU A 20 9.75 4.32 -12.13
N HIS A 21 9.08 5.30 -11.51
CA HIS A 21 9.56 5.95 -10.29
C HIS A 21 9.60 4.98 -9.12
N ALA A 22 8.55 4.21 -8.88
CA ALA A 22 8.53 3.17 -7.84
C ALA A 22 9.68 2.17 -8.03
N ARG A 23 9.96 1.77 -9.27
CA ARG A 23 11.09 0.86 -9.59
C ARG A 23 12.47 1.51 -9.38
N ARG A 24 12.63 2.80 -9.71
CA ARG A 24 13.91 3.53 -9.58
C ARG A 24 14.20 4.00 -8.16
N TYR A 25 13.18 4.21 -7.34
CA TYR A 25 13.27 4.57 -5.92
C TYR A 25 12.73 3.44 -5.04
N PRO A 26 13.37 2.25 -5.05
CA PRO A 26 12.87 1.10 -4.32
C PRO A 26 12.89 1.30 -2.81
N SER A 27 13.68 2.24 -2.28
CA SER A 27 13.74 2.52 -0.84
C SER A 27 12.40 2.98 -0.25
N LEU A 28 11.66 3.83 -0.96
CA LEU A 28 10.33 4.28 -0.55
C LEU A 28 9.33 3.14 -0.58
N THR A 29 9.32 2.34 -1.65
CA THR A 29 8.42 1.19 -1.79
C THR A 29 8.73 0.10 -0.77
N LEU A 30 10.01 -0.17 -0.53
CA LEU A 30 10.46 -1.13 0.47
C LEU A 30 10.10 -0.69 1.89
N ASN A 31 10.32 0.58 2.26
CA ASN A 31 9.98 1.07 3.59
C ASN A 31 8.47 0.95 3.89
N LEU A 32 7.64 1.24 2.88
CA LEU A 32 6.18 1.11 2.98
C LEU A 32 5.73 -0.35 3.19
N LEU A 33 6.42 -1.32 2.60
CA LEU A 33 6.16 -2.75 2.78
C LEU A 33 6.85 -3.34 4.02
N LEU A 34 7.95 -2.75 4.47
CA LEU A 34 8.73 -3.24 5.60
C LEU A 34 7.94 -3.08 6.91
N THR A 35 7.29 -1.94 7.09
CA THR A 35 6.48 -1.63 8.29
C THR A 35 5.40 -2.70 8.56
N PRO A 36 4.51 -3.04 7.61
CA PRO A 36 3.48 -4.06 7.83
C PRO A 36 4.05 -5.47 7.94
N VAL A 37 5.14 -5.79 7.22
CA VAL A 37 5.81 -7.09 7.36
C VAL A 37 6.42 -7.25 8.75
N MET A 38 7.10 -6.22 9.26
CA MET A 38 7.66 -6.23 10.62
C MET A 38 6.56 -6.38 11.67
N LEU A 39 5.41 -5.70 11.48
CA LEU A 39 4.26 -5.83 12.38
C LEU A 39 3.70 -7.27 12.36
N LEU A 40 3.60 -7.88 11.18
CA LEU A 40 3.20 -9.28 11.04
C LEU A 40 4.19 -10.23 11.70
N LEU A 41 5.50 -10.01 11.54
CA LEU A 41 6.53 -10.80 12.23
C LEU A 41 6.43 -10.64 13.76
N LEU A 42 6.23 -9.42 14.26
CA LEU A 42 6.04 -9.16 15.69
C LEU A 42 4.82 -9.93 16.23
N PHE A 43 3.67 -9.82 15.57
CA PHE A 43 2.45 -10.50 16.01
C PHE A 43 2.54 -12.02 15.88
N VAL A 44 3.19 -12.53 14.84
CA VAL A 44 3.36 -13.97 14.62
C VAL A 44 4.35 -14.58 15.61
N TYR A 45 5.50 -13.94 15.85
CA TYR A 45 6.61 -14.55 16.60
C TYR A 45 6.70 -14.12 18.06
N VAL A 46 6.28 -12.91 18.41
CA VAL A 46 6.35 -12.41 19.79
C VAL A 46 5.01 -12.57 20.50
N PHE A 47 3.91 -12.17 19.83
CA PHE A 47 2.57 -12.25 20.41
C PHE A 47 1.81 -13.53 20.03
N GLY A 48 2.33 -14.32 19.10
CA GLY A 48 1.67 -15.51 18.56
C GLY A 48 1.29 -16.49 19.66
N ASP A 49 2.26 -16.89 20.46
CA ASP A 49 2.08 -17.93 21.47
C ASP A 49 1.37 -17.41 22.74
N THR A 50 1.51 -16.11 23.05
CA THR A 50 0.90 -15.48 24.25
C THR A 50 -0.56 -15.10 24.02
N ILE A 51 -0.90 -14.58 22.83
CA ILE A 51 -2.25 -14.16 22.50
C ILE A 51 -3.07 -15.33 21.94
N SER A 52 -2.48 -16.34 21.29
CA SER A 52 -3.22 -17.54 20.84
C SER A 52 -3.94 -18.26 21.99
N ALA A 53 -3.39 -18.20 23.20
CA ALA A 53 -4.03 -18.77 24.39
C ALA A 53 -5.30 -18.02 24.84
N GLY A 54 -5.42 -16.72 24.50
CA GLY A 54 -6.56 -15.88 24.87
C GLY A 54 -7.78 -16.00 23.94
N ILE A 55 -7.63 -16.61 22.77
CA ILE A 55 -8.65 -16.62 21.70
C ILE A 55 -9.67 -17.77 21.83
N GLY A 56 -9.71 -18.44 22.99
CA GLY A 56 -10.70 -19.48 23.29
C GLY A 56 -10.49 -20.75 22.47
N GLY A 57 -9.61 -21.62 22.95
CA GLY A 57 -9.30 -22.91 22.34
C GLY A 57 -7.92 -23.41 22.72
N ALA A 58 -7.55 -24.61 22.24
CA ALA A 58 -6.17 -25.07 22.29
C ALA A 58 -5.25 -24.05 21.59
N PRO A 59 -4.02 -23.83 22.06
CA PRO A 59 -3.10 -22.85 21.47
C PRO A 59 -2.77 -23.23 20.03
N ASP A 60 -3.54 -22.70 19.09
CA ASP A 60 -3.32 -22.87 17.66
C ASP A 60 -2.91 -21.53 17.06
N ARG A 61 -1.60 -21.43 16.81
CA ARG A 61 -0.97 -20.28 16.17
C ARG A 61 -1.54 -20.03 14.77
N SER A 62 -2.00 -21.07 14.07
CA SER A 62 -2.56 -20.91 12.72
C SER A 62 -3.89 -20.15 12.73
N ALA A 63 -4.76 -20.42 13.72
CA ALA A 63 -6.03 -19.74 13.89
C ALA A 63 -5.83 -18.24 14.21
N TYR A 64 -4.84 -17.91 15.04
CA TYR A 64 -4.50 -16.52 15.35
C TYR A 64 -3.99 -15.74 14.13
N ILE A 65 -3.12 -16.36 13.33
CA ILE A 65 -2.60 -15.76 12.10
C ILE A 65 -3.74 -15.51 11.11
N ALA A 66 -4.62 -16.50 10.90
CA ALA A 66 -5.77 -16.37 10.00
C ALA A 66 -6.71 -15.22 10.41
N TYR A 67 -6.83 -14.95 11.72
CA TYR A 67 -7.60 -13.83 12.25
C TYR A 67 -6.92 -12.47 12.03
N LEU A 68 -5.61 -12.35 12.29
CA LEU A 68 -4.91 -11.06 12.24
C LEU A 68 -4.52 -10.59 10.85
N VAL A 69 -4.08 -11.50 9.99
CA VAL A 69 -3.56 -11.18 8.65
C VAL A 69 -4.51 -10.29 7.83
N PRO A 70 -5.81 -10.58 7.69
CA PRO A 70 -6.71 -9.74 6.89
C PRO A 70 -6.86 -8.31 7.45
N GLY A 71 -6.90 -8.14 8.77
CA GLY A 71 -6.97 -6.82 9.40
C GLY A 71 -5.71 -5.98 9.16
N LEU A 72 -4.54 -6.61 9.32
CA LEU A 72 -3.25 -5.98 9.02
C LEU A 72 -3.11 -5.62 7.53
N LEU A 73 -3.56 -6.49 6.62
CA LEU A 73 -3.57 -6.21 5.19
C LEU A 73 -4.47 -5.02 4.85
N LEU A 74 -5.68 -4.94 5.42
CA LEU A 74 -6.57 -3.80 5.21
C LEU A 74 -5.97 -2.49 5.71
N MET A 75 -5.38 -2.50 6.91
CA MET A 75 -4.69 -1.32 7.46
C MET A 75 -3.50 -0.90 6.61
N THR A 76 -2.76 -1.87 6.07
CA THR A 76 -1.63 -1.64 5.16
C THR A 76 -2.10 -0.97 3.87
N ILE A 77 -3.12 -1.56 3.20
CA ILE A 77 -3.67 -1.03 1.96
C ILE A 77 -4.20 0.39 2.19
N GLY A 78 -4.97 0.61 3.26
CA GLY A 78 -5.45 1.94 3.63
C GLY A 78 -4.30 2.94 3.79
N SER A 79 -3.22 2.56 4.47
CA SER A 79 -2.06 3.43 4.66
C SER A 79 -1.34 3.77 3.35
N THR A 80 -1.28 2.84 2.38
CA THR A 80 -0.65 3.11 1.08
C THR A 80 -1.39 4.17 0.26
N THR A 81 -2.71 4.33 0.44
CA THR A 81 -3.49 5.36 -0.26
C THR A 81 -3.06 6.78 0.11
N ILE A 82 -2.54 6.97 1.33
CA ILE A 82 -2.03 8.26 1.82
C ILE A 82 -0.84 8.71 0.96
N GLY A 83 0.08 7.80 0.64
CA GLY A 83 1.25 8.11 -0.19
C GLY A 83 0.87 8.61 -1.59
N THR A 84 -0.11 7.95 -2.21
CA THR A 84 -0.65 8.38 -3.51
C THR A 84 -1.38 9.71 -3.41
N ALA A 85 -2.18 9.92 -2.36
CA ALA A 85 -2.89 11.19 -2.14
C ALA A 85 -1.92 12.36 -1.99
N VAL A 86 -0.84 12.18 -1.22
CA VAL A 86 0.23 13.18 -1.08
C VAL A 86 0.93 13.43 -2.41
N SER A 87 1.27 12.38 -3.18
CA SER A 87 1.89 12.54 -4.51
C SER A 87 1.00 13.32 -5.46
N VAL A 88 -0.30 13.03 -5.49
CA VAL A 88 -1.27 13.74 -6.33
C VAL A 88 -1.42 15.19 -5.87
N SER A 89 -1.50 15.43 -4.56
CA SER A 89 -1.53 16.79 -4.00
C SER A 89 -0.30 17.59 -4.42
N ASN A 90 0.89 16.99 -4.37
CA ASN A 90 2.12 17.63 -4.82
C ASN A 90 2.09 17.91 -6.33
N ASP A 91 1.65 16.96 -7.16
CA ASP A 91 1.50 17.15 -8.61
C ASP A 91 0.48 18.28 -8.95
N MET A 92 -0.54 18.48 -8.11
CA MET A 92 -1.48 19.61 -8.22
C MET A 92 -0.82 20.94 -7.84
N SER A 93 -0.07 20.97 -6.74
CA SER A 93 0.61 22.16 -6.22
C SER A 93 1.77 22.62 -7.11
N GLU A 94 2.50 21.70 -7.75
CA GLU A 94 3.61 22.01 -8.65
C GLU A 94 3.17 22.44 -10.06
N GLY A 95 1.87 22.47 -10.34
CA GLY A 95 1.33 23.00 -11.60
C GLY A 95 1.52 22.09 -12.82
N ILE A 96 1.91 20.83 -12.63
CA ILE A 96 2.00 19.83 -13.71
C ILE A 96 0.65 19.67 -14.42
N ILE A 97 -0.45 19.72 -13.67
CA ILE A 97 -1.81 19.66 -14.21
C ILE A 97 -2.14 20.89 -15.07
N ALA A 98 -1.62 22.07 -14.74
CA ALA A 98 -1.84 23.28 -15.53
C ALA A 98 -1.18 23.18 -16.92
N ARG A 99 -0.05 22.47 -17.04
CA ARG A 99 0.63 22.22 -18.33
C ARG A 99 -0.11 21.29 -19.28
N PHE A 100 -1.04 20.47 -18.80
CA PHE A 100 -1.88 19.62 -19.66
C PHE A 100 -3.17 20.32 -20.13
N ARG A 101 -3.45 21.52 -19.62
CA ARG A 101 -4.64 22.32 -19.97
C ARG A 101 -4.39 23.40 -21.03
N THR A 102 -3.13 23.69 -21.37
CA THR A 102 -2.71 24.60 -22.45
C THR A 102 -2.18 23.80 -23.63
#